data_AF-A0A1U7I269-F1
#
_entry.id   AF-A0A1U7I269-F1
#
_cell.length_a   1.000
_cell.length_b   1.000
_cell.length_c   1.000
_cell.angle_alpha   90.00
_cell.angle_beta   90.00
_cell.angle_gamma   90.00
#
_symmetry.space_group_name_H-M   'P 1'
#
loop_
_entity.id
_entity.type
_entity.pdbx_description
1 polymer ?
#
loop_
_entity_poly.entity_id
_entity_poly.type
_entity_poly.pdbx_seq_one_letter_code
_entity_poly.pdbx_strand_id
1 'polypeptide(L)'
;MTILSCHDVAKYFLTKVDPLAGDLVSNLKLQKLVYYAQGLHLALYEEPLFPEPIEAWPHGPVIPVLYHAYKQYGNAAIERPQDVDFSRYDDRIRNLLDEVYSFFGQFSAWKLRDMTHEEDPWKNAPTNGVINLQLMKEYFKAWLKRHPAIKAVSTSQQAEMVQKFATLASEWELEVAGCSFVAEKYSHPAYQQIIEMGPAVIPLLLRELEIRPNHWFEALRAITGANPIQPEQRGRIKQMAQAWLNWGREHGYQWFG
;
A
#
# COMPACT_ATOMS: atom_id res chain seq x y z
N MET A 1 -4.14 5.59 -6.36
CA MET A 1 -4.02 4.58 -5.30
C MET A 1 -5.29 4.62 -4.46
N THR A 2 -5.99 3.49 -4.26
CA THR A 2 -7.22 3.50 -3.44
C THR A 2 -6.83 3.76 -2.00
N ILE A 3 -7.28 4.90 -1.45
CA ILE A 3 -7.05 5.21 -0.03
C ILE A 3 -7.70 4.11 0.81
N LEU A 4 -6.92 3.47 1.68
CA LEU A 4 -7.46 2.47 2.61
C LEU A 4 -8.14 3.17 3.78
N SER A 5 -9.11 2.49 4.39
CA SER A 5 -9.59 2.84 5.72
C SER A 5 -8.72 2.16 6.80
N CYS A 6 -8.74 2.68 8.02
CA CYS A 6 -8.11 2.00 9.15
C CYS A 6 -8.65 0.56 9.37
N HIS A 7 -9.89 0.29 8.95
CA HIS A 7 -10.52 -1.03 9.00
C HIS A 7 -9.92 -2.00 7.98
N ASP A 8 -9.53 -1.51 6.80
CA ASP A 8 -8.86 -2.33 5.78
C ASP A 8 -7.48 -2.77 6.30
N VAL A 9 -6.69 -1.82 6.81
CA VAL A 9 -5.38 -2.10 7.43
C VAL A 9 -5.52 -3.10 8.60
N ALA A 10 -6.52 -2.90 9.45
CA ALA A 10 -6.79 -3.80 10.57
C ALA A 10 -7.16 -5.21 10.10
N LYS A 11 -8.07 -5.34 9.13
CA LYS A 11 -8.45 -6.64 8.54
C LYS A 11 -7.23 -7.36 7.98
N TYR A 12 -6.35 -6.65 7.26
CA TYR A 12 -5.13 -7.23 6.73
C TYR A 12 -4.27 -7.86 7.83
N PHE A 13 -4.00 -7.15 8.92
CA PHE A 13 -3.24 -7.70 10.05
C PHE A 13 -3.93 -8.92 10.69
N LEU A 14 -5.26 -8.90 10.80
CA LEU A 14 -5.99 -10.04 11.32
C LEU A 14 -5.90 -11.29 10.42
N THR A 15 -5.60 -11.14 9.12
CA THR A 15 -5.32 -12.29 8.25
C THR A 15 -3.95 -12.92 8.47
N LYS A 16 -3.03 -12.20 9.10
CA LYS A 16 -1.65 -12.65 9.38
C LYS A 16 -1.52 -13.45 10.67
N VAL A 17 -2.56 -13.44 11.52
CA VAL A 17 -2.59 -14.20 12.76
C VAL A 17 -2.50 -15.69 12.45
N ASP A 18 -1.54 -16.36 13.06
CA ASP A 18 -1.42 -17.82 13.08
C ASP A 18 -1.74 -18.36 14.49
N PRO A 19 -2.99 -18.81 14.73
CA PRO A 19 -3.38 -19.35 16.03
C PRO A 19 -2.57 -20.59 16.44
N LEU A 20 -2.03 -21.35 15.48
CA LEU A 20 -1.24 -22.55 15.76
C LEU A 20 0.15 -22.21 16.29
N ALA A 21 0.68 -21.04 15.91
CA ALA A 21 1.91 -20.47 16.47
C ALA A 21 1.70 -19.81 17.85
N GLY A 22 0.47 -19.79 18.36
CA GLY A 22 0.10 -19.11 19.61
C GLY A 22 -0.02 -17.59 19.46
N ASP A 23 -0.04 -17.08 18.23
CA ASP A 23 -0.23 -15.66 17.95
C ASP A 23 -1.66 -15.24 18.23
N LEU A 24 -1.82 -14.16 18.98
CA LEU A 24 -3.11 -13.55 19.28
C LEU A 24 -3.01 -12.04 19.08
N VAL A 25 -4.04 -11.46 18.46
CA VAL A 25 -4.19 -10.01 18.29
C VAL A 25 -5.45 -9.57 19.04
N SER A 26 -5.23 -8.89 20.16
CA SER A 26 -6.29 -8.19 20.89
C SER A 26 -6.53 -6.79 20.31
N ASN A 27 -7.61 -6.12 20.70
CA ASN A 27 -7.88 -4.75 20.25
C ASN A 27 -6.71 -3.81 20.57
N LEU A 28 -6.13 -3.90 21.78
CA LEU A 28 -4.97 -3.07 22.14
C LEU A 28 -3.78 -3.28 21.19
N LYS A 29 -3.45 -4.53 20.86
CA LYS A 29 -2.35 -4.84 19.91
C LYS A 29 -2.67 -4.33 18.51
N LEU A 30 -3.90 -4.54 18.05
CA LEU A 30 -4.36 -4.11 16.73
C LEU A 30 -4.25 -2.59 16.55
N GLN A 31 -4.66 -1.80 17.56
CA GLN A 31 -4.50 -0.34 17.54
C GLN A 31 -3.05 0.08 17.30
N LYS A 32 -2.11 -0.61 17.95
CA LYS A 32 -0.68 -0.28 17.87
C LYS A 32 -0.09 -0.67 16.52
N LEU A 33 -0.45 -1.85 15.99
CA LEU A 33 -0.03 -2.26 14.64
C LEU A 33 -0.52 -1.29 13.57
N VAL A 34 -1.78 -0.86 13.64
CA VAL A 34 -2.35 0.11 12.69
C VAL A 34 -1.70 1.49 12.82
N TYR A 35 -1.37 1.93 14.04
CA TYR A 35 -0.57 3.15 14.27
C TYR A 35 0.83 3.06 13.64
N TYR A 36 1.55 1.96 13.83
CA TYR A 36 2.88 1.77 13.23
C TYR A 36 2.81 1.73 11.70
N ALA A 37 1.78 1.12 11.12
CA ALA A 37 1.54 1.13 9.69
C ALA A 37 1.36 2.55 9.13
N GLN A 38 0.54 3.39 9.76
CA GLN A 38 0.36 4.79 9.36
C GLN A 38 1.70 5.55 9.41
N GLY A 39 2.43 5.41 10.50
CA GLY A 39 3.69 6.11 10.72
C GLY A 39 4.78 5.75 9.72
N LEU A 40 4.95 4.45 9.45
CA LEU A 40 5.93 3.97 8.46
C LEU A 40 5.51 4.29 7.03
N HIS A 41 4.21 4.21 6.69
CA HIS A 41 3.72 4.63 5.37
C HIS A 41 4.00 6.13 5.12
N LEU A 42 3.70 6.99 6.10
CA LEU A 42 4.01 8.41 6.03
C LEU A 42 5.52 8.67 5.85
N ALA A 43 6.37 7.90 6.52
CA ALA A 43 7.81 8.10 6.44
C ALA A 43 8.43 7.64 5.11
N LEU A 44 7.89 6.56 4.53
CA LEU A 44 8.38 5.97 3.27
C LEU A 44 7.79 6.65 2.04
N TYR A 45 6.50 6.95 2.05
CA TYR A 45 5.74 7.39 0.88
C TYR A 45 5.20 8.81 0.98
N GLU A 46 5.45 9.50 2.10
CA GLU A 46 5.05 10.89 2.36
C GLU A 46 3.54 11.17 2.34
N GLU A 47 2.72 10.13 2.30
CA GLU A 47 1.26 10.20 2.26
C GLU A 47 0.62 9.31 3.34
N PRO A 48 -0.58 9.64 3.86
CA PRO A 48 -1.27 8.82 4.85
C PRO A 48 -1.72 7.48 4.26
N LEU A 49 -1.61 6.40 5.03
CA LEU A 49 -2.13 5.08 4.63
C LEU A 49 -3.67 5.07 4.71
N PHE A 50 -4.21 5.71 5.74
CA PHE A 50 -5.63 5.90 5.93
C PHE A 50 -5.94 7.31 6.50
N PRO A 51 -7.17 7.83 6.29
CA PRO A 51 -7.52 9.21 6.64
C PRO A 51 -8.01 9.39 8.08
N GLU A 52 -8.44 8.33 8.77
CA GLU A 52 -9.05 8.45 10.09
C GLU A 52 -8.05 8.95 11.15
N PRO A 53 -8.50 9.81 12.09
CA PRO A 53 -7.62 10.41 13.08
C PRO A 53 -7.11 9.37 14.07
N ILE A 54 -5.88 9.59 14.55
CA ILE A 54 -5.27 8.85 15.64
C ILE A 54 -5.20 9.78 16.84
N GLU A 55 -5.64 9.34 18.01
CA GLU A 55 -5.69 10.14 19.24
C GLU A 55 -4.74 9.58 20.31
N ALA A 56 -4.17 10.46 21.13
CA ALA A 56 -3.28 10.10 22.22
C ALA A 56 -4.05 9.75 23.50
N TRP A 57 -4.56 8.53 23.56
CA TRP A 57 -5.31 8.00 24.69
C TRP A 57 -4.38 7.48 25.81
N PRO A 58 -4.90 7.22 27.04
CA PRO A 58 -4.09 6.79 28.19
C PRO A 58 -3.31 5.48 28.02
N HIS A 59 -3.68 4.64 27.05
CA HIS A 59 -2.96 3.39 26.72
C HIS A 59 -2.27 3.47 25.35
N GLY A 60 -1.82 4.66 24.98
CA GLY A 60 -1.10 4.92 23.73
C GLY A 60 -2.02 5.40 22.60
N PRO A 61 -1.51 5.48 21.36
CA PRO A 61 -2.28 5.93 20.21
C PRO A 61 -3.46 4.99 19.93
N VAL A 62 -4.62 5.58 19.64
CA VAL A 62 -5.87 4.88 19.35
C VAL A 62 -6.53 5.53 18.14
N ILE A 63 -7.02 4.71 17.21
CA ILE A 63 -7.91 5.12 16.13
C ILE A 63 -9.35 4.93 16.66
N PRO A 64 -10.09 5.98 17.04
CA PRO A 64 -11.33 5.84 17.81
C PRO A 64 -12.39 4.99 17.11
N VAL A 65 -12.56 5.18 15.80
CA VAL A 65 -13.52 4.41 15.00
C VAL A 65 -13.18 2.92 14.99
N LEU A 66 -11.89 2.58 14.88
CA LEU A 66 -11.41 1.21 14.93
C LEU A 66 -11.56 0.61 16.33
N TYR A 67 -11.27 1.40 17.37
CA TYR A 67 -11.42 0.96 18.76
C TYR A 67 -12.85 0.55 19.04
N HIS A 68 -13.82 1.37 18.63
CA HIS A 68 -15.23 1.07 18.83
C HIS A 68 -15.70 -0.15 18.04
N ALA A 69 -15.14 -0.42 16.86
CA ALA A 69 -15.43 -1.62 16.08
C ALA A 69 -15.01 -2.92 16.80
N TYR A 70 -13.91 -2.89 17.56
CA TYR A 70 -13.34 -4.08 18.21
C TYR A 70 -13.38 -4.05 19.75
N LYS A 71 -14.01 -3.04 20.39
CA LYS A 71 -14.02 -2.87 21.86
C LYS A 71 -14.61 -4.06 22.60
N GLN A 72 -15.57 -4.76 22.00
CA GLN A 72 -16.24 -5.92 22.58
C GLN A 72 -15.29 -7.10 22.86
N TYR A 73 -14.18 -7.20 22.12
CA TYR A 73 -13.17 -8.24 22.33
C TYR A 73 -12.30 -7.97 23.56
N GLY A 74 -12.20 -6.71 24.02
CA GLY A 74 -11.34 -6.34 25.14
C GLY A 74 -9.89 -6.82 24.95
N ASN A 75 -9.44 -7.71 25.83
CA ASN A 75 -8.12 -8.36 25.77
C ASN A 75 -8.12 -9.74 25.08
N ALA A 76 -9.30 -10.25 24.70
CA ALA A 76 -9.42 -11.50 23.96
C ALA A 76 -8.92 -11.34 22.51
N ALA A 77 -8.65 -12.48 21.86
CA ALA A 77 -8.26 -12.51 20.47
C ALA A 77 -9.42 -12.11 19.56
N ILE A 78 -9.12 -11.28 18.56
CA ILE A 78 -10.06 -10.91 17.52
C ILE A 78 -10.07 -12.01 16.45
N GLU A 79 -11.26 -12.38 15.99
CA GLU A 79 -11.44 -13.40 14.97
C GLU A 79 -10.86 -12.98 13.62
N ARG A 80 -10.33 -13.95 12.88
CA ARG A 80 -9.81 -13.72 11.53
C ARG A 80 -10.97 -13.42 10.58
N PRO A 81 -10.94 -12.33 9.81
CA PRO A 81 -11.98 -12.02 8.83
C PRO A 81 -11.97 -13.04 7.70
N GLN A 82 -13.15 -13.43 7.22
CA GLN A 82 -13.30 -14.35 6.08
C GLN A 82 -13.30 -13.61 4.73
N ASP A 83 -13.84 -12.38 4.68
CA ASP A 83 -14.03 -11.62 3.45
C ASP A 83 -13.05 -10.44 3.35
N VAL A 84 -11.80 -10.73 2.98
CA VAL A 84 -10.80 -9.70 2.69
C VAL A 84 -10.57 -9.61 1.19
N ASP A 85 -10.95 -8.47 0.62
CA ASP A 85 -10.65 -8.15 -0.77
C ASP A 85 -9.19 -7.70 -0.90
N PHE A 86 -8.30 -8.64 -1.20
CA PHE A 86 -6.88 -8.39 -1.36
C PHE A 86 -6.53 -7.50 -2.56
N SER A 87 -7.44 -7.30 -3.52
CA SER A 87 -7.20 -6.44 -4.69
C SER A 87 -7.02 -4.96 -4.31
N ARG A 88 -7.51 -4.57 -3.12
CA ARG A 88 -7.38 -3.20 -2.57
C ARG A 88 -5.98 -2.87 -2.06
N TYR A 89 -5.12 -3.87 -1.87
CA TYR A 89 -3.77 -3.72 -1.34
C TYR A 89 -2.77 -3.98 -2.45
N ASP A 90 -2.18 -2.92 -2.99
CA ASP A 90 -1.08 -3.08 -3.94
C ASP A 90 0.15 -3.72 -3.27
N ASP A 91 1.12 -4.18 -4.07
CA ASP A 91 2.32 -4.84 -3.54
C ASP A 91 3.07 -3.94 -2.54
N ARG A 92 3.07 -2.63 -2.78
CA ARG A 92 3.74 -1.66 -1.92
C ARG A 92 3.11 -1.62 -0.52
N ILE A 93 1.78 -1.55 -0.44
CA ILE A 93 1.05 -1.64 0.83
C ILE A 93 1.24 -3.02 1.46
N ARG A 94 1.08 -4.10 0.71
CA ARG A 94 1.20 -5.47 1.23
C ARG A 94 2.56 -5.69 1.87
N ASN A 95 3.63 -5.27 1.19
CA ASN A 95 4.99 -5.36 1.68
C ASN A 95 5.20 -4.57 2.98
N LEU A 96 4.72 -3.33 3.02
CA LEU A 96 4.78 -2.52 4.25
C LEU A 96 4.05 -3.21 5.41
N LEU A 97 2.83 -3.68 5.18
CA LEU A 97 2.03 -4.32 6.23
C LEU A 97 2.67 -5.64 6.69
N ASP A 98 3.27 -6.39 5.77
CA ASP A 98 4.00 -7.62 6.10
C ASP A 98 5.25 -7.33 6.94
N GLU A 99 6.00 -6.27 6.61
CA GLU A 99 7.14 -5.82 7.41
C GLU A 99 6.72 -5.31 8.79
N VAL A 100 5.64 -4.51 8.87
CA VAL A 100 5.08 -4.02 10.13
C VAL A 100 4.68 -5.20 11.01
N TYR A 101 3.98 -6.19 10.45
CA TYR A 101 3.56 -7.36 11.21
C TYR A 101 4.76 -8.22 11.63
N SER A 102 5.71 -8.47 10.72
CA SER A 102 6.93 -9.23 11.02
C SER A 102 7.74 -8.60 12.15
N PHE A 103 7.91 -7.27 12.14
CA PHE A 103 8.72 -6.58 13.14
C PHE A 103 7.96 -6.28 14.44
N PHE A 104 6.75 -5.73 14.36
CA PHE A 104 5.99 -5.31 15.55
C PHE A 104 5.04 -6.38 16.08
N GLY A 105 4.60 -7.31 15.23
CA GLY A 105 3.69 -8.40 15.59
C GLY A 105 4.27 -9.37 16.60
N GLN A 106 5.60 -9.53 16.65
CA GLN A 106 6.26 -10.34 17.69
C GLN A 106 6.13 -9.78 19.11
N PHE A 107 5.82 -8.47 19.26
CA PHE A 107 5.70 -7.86 20.58
C PHE A 107 4.32 -8.08 21.19
N SER A 108 4.27 -8.15 22.53
CA SER A 108 3.02 -8.18 23.27
C SER A 108 2.29 -6.84 23.18
N ALA A 109 0.97 -6.85 23.40
CA ALA A 109 0.16 -5.63 23.42
C ALA A 109 0.70 -4.59 24.42
N TRP A 110 1.15 -5.04 25.59
CA TRP A 110 1.76 -4.18 26.61
C TRP A 110 3.14 -3.65 26.19
N LYS A 111 3.97 -4.48 25.56
CA LYS A 111 5.26 -4.01 25.04
C LYS A 111 5.08 -2.93 23.98
N LEU A 112 4.14 -3.11 23.04
CA LEU A 112 3.81 -2.10 22.04
C LEU A 112 3.24 -0.82 22.68
N ARG A 113 2.38 -0.96 23.69
CA ARG A 113 1.91 0.18 24.49
C ARG A 113 3.10 0.94 25.06
N ASP A 114 3.99 0.27 25.78
CA ASP A 114 5.11 0.93 26.47
C ASP A 114 6.04 1.59 25.46
N MET A 115 6.31 0.93 24.32
CA MET A 115 7.04 1.54 23.20
C MET A 115 6.39 2.85 22.78
N THR A 116 5.09 2.85 22.46
CA THR A 116 4.39 4.07 22.00
C THR A 116 4.38 5.22 23.02
N HIS A 117 4.48 4.95 24.32
CA HIS A 117 4.57 6.01 25.34
C HIS A 117 5.93 6.73 25.34
N GLU A 118 6.97 6.10 24.78
CA GLU A 118 8.30 6.69 24.64
C GLU A 118 8.46 7.50 23.34
N GLU A 119 7.47 7.47 22.45
CA GLU A 119 7.54 8.06 21.10
C GLU A 119 6.97 9.48 21.08
N ASP A 120 7.69 10.38 20.42
CA ASP A 120 7.34 11.80 20.35
C ASP A 120 5.94 12.08 19.78
N PRO A 121 5.42 11.33 18.76
CA PRO A 121 4.07 11.55 18.25
C PRO A 121 2.98 11.44 19.31
N TRP A 122 3.11 10.50 20.25
CA TRP A 122 2.16 10.34 21.34
C TRP A 122 2.44 11.33 22.48
N LYS A 123 3.71 11.50 22.90
CA LYS A 123 4.09 12.38 24.03
C LYS A 123 3.72 13.85 23.80
N ASN A 124 3.83 14.32 22.56
CA ASN A 124 3.62 15.72 22.22
C ASN A 124 2.18 16.02 21.77
N ALA A 125 1.32 15.01 21.70
CA ALA A 125 -0.10 15.22 21.44
C ALA A 125 -0.83 15.60 22.75
N PRO A 126 -1.85 16.48 22.70
CA PRO A 126 -2.71 16.72 23.86
C PRO A 126 -3.35 15.41 24.33
N THR A 127 -3.63 15.28 25.63
CA THR A 127 -4.34 14.12 26.16
C THR A 127 -5.71 13.97 25.49
N ASN A 128 -5.98 12.78 24.91
CA ASN A 128 -7.15 12.50 24.06
C ASN A 128 -7.27 13.42 22.82
N GLY A 129 -6.19 14.11 22.46
CA GLY A 129 -6.11 14.95 21.27
C GLY A 129 -5.58 14.17 20.08
N VAL A 130 -5.83 14.71 18.88
CA VAL A 130 -5.36 14.13 17.62
C VAL A 130 -3.83 14.25 17.53
N ILE A 131 -3.18 13.13 17.19
CA ILE A 131 -1.75 13.06 16.90
C ILE A 131 -1.48 13.71 15.54
N ASN A 132 -0.54 14.64 15.52
CA ASN A 132 -0.16 15.35 14.31
C ASN A 132 0.59 14.41 13.33
N LEU A 133 0.05 14.23 12.12
CA LEU A 133 0.65 13.33 11.11
C LEU A 133 2.02 13.81 10.60
N GLN A 134 2.28 15.12 10.59
CA GLN A 134 3.60 15.64 10.20
C GLN A 134 4.66 15.28 11.25
N LEU A 135 4.33 15.43 12.55
CA LEU A 135 5.20 15.00 13.65
C LEU A 135 5.44 13.49 13.61
N MET A 136 4.38 12.70 13.35
CA MET A 136 4.49 11.25 13.15
C MET A 136 5.44 10.90 12.00
N LYS A 137 5.27 11.54 10.84
CA LYS A 137 6.14 11.35 9.67
C LYS A 137 7.61 11.60 9.99
N GLU A 138 7.91 12.73 10.65
CA GLU A 138 9.28 13.09 11.02
C GLU A 138 9.90 12.09 11.99
N TYR A 139 9.15 11.68 13.02
CA TYR A 139 9.58 10.66 13.96
C TYR A 139 9.92 9.34 13.25
N PHE A 140 9.03 8.83 12.39
CA PHE A 140 9.25 7.56 11.71
C PHE A 140 10.34 7.64 10.62
N LYS A 141 10.56 8.81 9.99
CA LYS A 141 11.74 9.03 9.15
C LYS A 141 13.03 8.88 9.95
N ALA A 142 13.09 9.45 11.16
CA ALA A 142 14.24 9.27 12.06
C ALA A 142 14.35 7.83 12.61
N TRP A 143 13.21 7.16 12.82
CA TRP A 143 13.15 5.77 13.22
C TRP A 143 13.74 4.82 12.17
N LEU A 144 13.38 5.01 10.89
CA LEU A 144 13.90 4.20 9.77
C LEU A 144 15.42 4.36 9.58
N LYS A 145 15.99 5.53 9.89
CA LYS A 145 17.45 5.72 9.89
C LYS A 145 18.16 4.86 10.93
N ARG A 146 17.49 4.56 12.05
CA ARG A 146 18.01 3.70 13.14
C ARG A 146 17.73 2.21 12.90
N HIS A 147 16.79 1.89 12.01
CA HIS A 147 16.38 0.52 11.67
C HIS A 147 16.54 0.26 10.16
N PRO A 148 17.78 0.27 9.64
CA PRO A 148 18.02 0.21 8.21
C PRO A 148 17.53 -1.08 7.56
N ALA A 149 17.37 -2.18 8.31
CA ALA A 149 16.87 -3.45 7.79
C ALA A 149 15.47 -3.32 7.17
N ILE A 150 14.54 -2.63 7.84
CA ILE A 150 13.17 -2.43 7.33
C ILE A 150 13.20 -1.56 6.07
N LYS A 151 13.99 -0.48 6.09
CA LYS A 151 14.17 0.36 4.90
C LYS A 151 14.79 -0.41 3.72
N ALA A 152 15.76 -1.28 4.00
CA ALA A 152 16.47 -2.05 2.99
C ALA A 152 15.58 -3.12 2.35
N VAL A 153 14.75 -3.83 3.13
CA VAL A 153 13.80 -4.82 2.60
C VAL A 153 12.79 -4.14 1.67
N SER A 154 12.15 -3.06 2.12
CA SER A 154 11.21 -2.28 1.30
C SER A 154 11.86 -1.76 0.00
N THR A 155 13.09 -1.26 0.09
CA THR A 155 13.86 -0.77 -1.07
C THR A 155 14.23 -1.92 -2.03
N SER A 156 14.65 -3.07 -1.52
CA SER A 156 15.00 -4.26 -2.31
C SER A 156 13.79 -4.80 -3.05
N GLN A 157 12.66 -4.94 -2.36
CA GLN A 157 11.41 -5.43 -2.96
C GLN A 157 10.90 -4.48 -4.05
N GLN A 158 11.00 -3.16 -3.84
CA GLN A 158 10.67 -2.17 -4.87
C GLN A 158 11.60 -2.30 -6.09
N ALA A 159 12.90 -2.46 -5.88
CA ALA A 159 13.87 -2.67 -6.96
C ALA A 159 13.60 -3.97 -7.74
N GLU A 160 13.27 -5.06 -7.05
CA GLU A 160 12.91 -6.35 -7.66
C GLU A 160 11.62 -6.24 -8.49
N MET A 161 10.60 -5.54 -8.00
CA MET A 161 9.37 -5.28 -8.76
C MET A 161 9.65 -4.49 -10.04
N VAL A 162 10.44 -3.42 -9.95
CA VAL A 162 10.83 -2.60 -11.12
C VAL A 162 11.62 -3.44 -12.12
N GLN A 163 12.55 -4.26 -11.64
CA GLN A 163 13.33 -5.15 -12.49
C GLN A 163 12.45 -6.19 -13.18
N LYS A 164 11.52 -6.81 -12.44
CA LYS A 164 10.56 -7.77 -12.99
C LYS A 164 9.68 -7.13 -14.06
N PHE A 165 9.15 -5.93 -13.80
CA PHE A 165 8.39 -5.18 -14.80
C PHE A 165 9.23 -4.92 -16.06
N ALA A 166 10.46 -4.43 -15.93
CA ALA A 166 11.32 -4.12 -17.06
C ALA A 166 11.65 -5.37 -17.90
N THR A 167 11.88 -6.51 -17.26
CA THR A 167 12.11 -7.80 -17.92
C THR A 167 10.87 -8.24 -18.71
N LEU A 168 9.69 -8.26 -18.07
CA LEU A 168 8.44 -8.66 -18.72
C LEU A 168 8.05 -7.72 -19.87
N ALA A 169 8.25 -6.41 -19.68
CA ALA A 169 7.97 -5.41 -20.71
C ALA A 169 8.88 -5.60 -21.93
N SER A 170 10.18 -5.85 -21.70
CA SER A 170 11.15 -6.11 -22.78
C SER A 170 10.83 -7.41 -23.53
N GLU A 171 10.50 -8.48 -22.81
CA GLU A 171 10.08 -9.77 -23.40
C GLU A 171 8.85 -9.60 -24.29
N TRP A 172 7.81 -8.94 -23.75
CA TRP A 172 6.60 -8.65 -24.52
C TRP A 172 6.90 -7.82 -25.77
N GLU A 173 7.68 -6.73 -25.65
CA GLU A 173 8.00 -5.86 -26.81
C GLU A 173 8.75 -6.63 -27.91
N LEU A 174 9.70 -7.49 -27.54
CA LEU A 174 10.48 -8.29 -28.49
C LEU A 174 9.61 -9.31 -29.23
N GLU A 175 8.74 -10.01 -28.52
CA GLU A 175 7.96 -11.11 -29.08
C GLU A 175 6.75 -10.65 -29.89
N VAL A 176 6.17 -9.49 -29.56
CA VAL A 176 4.98 -8.96 -30.25
C VAL A 176 5.26 -7.92 -31.33
N ALA A 177 6.53 -7.54 -31.52
CA ALA A 177 6.95 -6.51 -32.49
C ALA A 177 6.45 -6.77 -33.92
N GLY A 178 6.26 -8.05 -34.29
CA GLY A 178 5.75 -8.46 -35.61
C GLY A 178 4.28 -8.92 -35.63
N CYS A 179 3.60 -8.96 -34.49
CA CYS A 179 2.22 -9.47 -34.42
C CYS A 179 1.23 -8.48 -35.04
N SER A 180 0.45 -8.96 -36.01
CA SER A 180 -0.58 -8.17 -36.71
C SER A 180 -1.92 -8.17 -35.97
N PHE A 181 -2.16 -9.15 -35.09
CA PHE A 181 -3.42 -9.29 -34.37
C PHE A 181 -3.34 -8.73 -32.95
N VAL A 182 -4.21 -7.77 -32.65
CA VAL A 182 -4.21 -7.02 -31.40
C VAL A 182 -4.55 -7.92 -30.19
N ALA A 183 -5.43 -8.91 -30.35
CA ALA A 183 -5.79 -9.79 -29.23
C ALA A 183 -4.69 -10.79 -28.83
N GLU A 184 -3.82 -11.17 -29.77
CA GLU A 184 -2.63 -11.98 -29.48
C GLU A 184 -1.64 -11.21 -28.62
N LYS A 185 -1.50 -9.89 -28.85
CA LYS A 185 -0.62 -9.04 -28.04
C LYS A 185 -1.03 -8.99 -26.58
N TYR A 186 -2.33 -8.94 -26.29
CA TYR A 186 -2.84 -8.85 -24.92
C TYR A 186 -2.83 -10.19 -24.20
N SER A 187 -2.99 -11.30 -24.93
CA SER A 187 -2.98 -12.65 -24.35
C SER A 187 -1.57 -13.17 -24.04
N HIS A 188 -0.53 -12.40 -24.39
CA HIS A 188 0.86 -12.76 -24.17
C HIS A 188 1.15 -13.00 -22.67
N PRO A 189 1.86 -14.08 -22.29
CA PRO A 189 2.14 -14.40 -20.88
C PRO A 189 2.79 -13.25 -20.10
N ALA A 190 3.80 -12.60 -20.67
CA ALA A 190 4.44 -11.45 -20.02
C ALA A 190 3.49 -10.26 -19.81
N TYR A 191 2.55 -10.02 -20.73
CA TYR A 191 1.54 -8.96 -20.59
C TYR A 191 0.54 -9.29 -19.48
N GLN A 192 0.09 -10.54 -19.42
CA GLN A 192 -0.80 -11.02 -18.35
C GLN A 192 -0.12 -10.95 -16.98
N GLN A 193 1.16 -11.33 -16.88
CA GLN A 193 1.91 -11.21 -15.63
C GLN A 193 2.06 -9.76 -15.18
N ILE A 194 2.23 -8.79 -16.09
CA ILE A 194 2.23 -7.36 -15.74
C ILE A 194 0.88 -6.94 -15.16
N ILE A 195 -0.25 -7.45 -15.70
CA ILE A 195 -1.58 -7.20 -15.13
C ILE A 195 -1.69 -7.82 -13.73
N GLU A 196 -1.20 -9.04 -13.55
CA GLU A 196 -1.21 -9.75 -12.26
C GLU A 196 -0.34 -9.07 -11.18
N MET A 197 0.71 -8.34 -11.57
CA MET A 197 1.47 -7.46 -10.65
C MET A 197 0.61 -6.30 -10.09
N GLY A 198 -0.55 -6.02 -10.68
CA GLY A 198 -1.59 -5.20 -10.07
C GLY A 198 -1.23 -3.71 -9.96
N PRO A 199 -1.85 -2.97 -9.02
CA PRO A 199 -1.77 -1.50 -9.02
C PRO A 199 -0.37 -0.92 -8.78
N ALA A 200 0.57 -1.69 -8.23
CA ALA A 200 1.92 -1.22 -7.93
C ALA A 200 2.74 -0.88 -9.18
N VAL A 201 2.40 -1.47 -10.34
CA VAL A 201 3.06 -1.17 -11.62
C VAL A 201 2.41 -0.02 -12.40
N ILE A 202 1.30 0.57 -11.92
CA ILE A 202 0.64 1.70 -12.62
C ILE A 202 1.62 2.87 -12.89
N PRO A 203 2.43 3.33 -11.92
CA PRO A 203 3.44 4.37 -12.19
C PRO A 203 4.43 3.97 -13.30
N LEU A 204 4.81 2.69 -13.37
CA LEU A 204 5.74 2.19 -14.39
C LEU A 204 5.08 2.17 -15.78
N LEU A 205 3.82 1.72 -15.86
CA LEU A 205 3.02 1.75 -17.09
C LEU A 205 2.79 3.18 -17.60
N LEU A 206 2.49 4.12 -16.71
CA LEU A 206 2.32 5.53 -17.05
C LEU A 206 3.63 6.16 -17.53
N ARG A 207 4.76 5.83 -16.89
CA ARG A 207 6.09 6.25 -17.35
C ARG A 207 6.41 5.71 -18.74
N GLU A 208 6.13 4.43 -19.00
CA GLU A 208 6.31 3.84 -20.33
C GLU A 208 5.44 4.55 -21.38
N LEU A 209 4.18 4.86 -21.07
CA LEU A 209 3.32 5.63 -21.99
C LEU A 209 3.82 7.05 -22.27
N GLU A 210 4.47 7.69 -21.30
CA GLU A 210 5.07 9.02 -21.47
C GLU A 210 6.31 8.96 -22.37
N ILE A 211 7.15 7.93 -22.21
CA ILE A 211 8.35 7.72 -23.02
C ILE A 211 7.97 7.28 -24.45
N ARG A 212 7.08 6.29 -24.55
CA ARG A 212 6.66 5.65 -25.78
C ARG A 212 5.18 5.25 -25.69
N PRO A 213 4.27 6.06 -26.24
CA PRO A 213 2.86 5.70 -26.35
C PRO A 213 2.68 4.36 -27.08
N ASN A 214 2.42 3.29 -26.32
CA ASN A 214 2.34 1.92 -26.82
C ASN A 214 1.02 1.26 -26.34
N HIS A 215 0.96 -0.08 -26.34
CA HIS A 215 -0.28 -0.81 -26.03
C HIS A 215 -0.55 -1.05 -24.53
N TRP A 216 -0.03 -0.25 -23.59
CA TRP A 216 -0.31 -0.40 -22.15
C TRP A 216 -1.74 -0.01 -21.72
N PHE A 217 -2.58 0.51 -22.61
CA PHE A 217 -3.95 0.95 -22.28
C PHE A 217 -4.83 -0.17 -21.71
N GLU A 218 -4.69 -1.40 -22.23
CA GLU A 218 -5.48 -2.54 -21.76
C GLU A 218 -5.04 -2.99 -20.38
N ALA A 219 -3.72 -3.02 -20.12
CA ALA A 219 -3.18 -3.28 -18.80
C ALA A 219 -3.67 -2.25 -17.77
N LEU A 220 -3.57 -0.95 -18.10
CA LEU A 220 -4.09 0.12 -17.23
C LEU A 220 -5.60 -0.04 -16.98
N ARG A 221 -6.40 -0.35 -18.00
CA ARG A 221 -7.84 -0.60 -17.83
C ARG A 221 -8.10 -1.82 -16.94
N ALA A 222 -7.39 -2.93 -17.17
CA ALA A 222 -7.56 -4.17 -16.42
C ALA A 222 -7.21 -3.99 -14.93
N ILE A 223 -6.11 -3.28 -14.65
CA ILE A 223 -5.64 -3.05 -13.28
C ILE A 223 -6.52 -2.02 -12.55
N THR A 224 -6.91 -0.93 -13.21
CA THR A 224 -7.59 0.20 -12.55
C THR A 224 -9.12 0.12 -12.60
N GLY A 225 -9.68 -0.66 -13.52
CA GLY A 225 -11.10 -0.61 -13.87
C GLY A 225 -11.55 0.69 -14.56
N ALA A 226 -10.65 1.65 -14.78
CA ALA A 226 -10.96 2.96 -15.35
C ALA A 226 -10.81 2.97 -16.88
N ASN A 227 -11.53 3.89 -17.54
CA ASN A 227 -11.36 4.17 -18.96
C ASN A 227 -11.48 5.67 -19.23
N PRO A 228 -10.39 6.44 -19.14
CA PRO A 228 -10.41 7.89 -19.38
C PRO A 228 -10.46 8.27 -20.88
N ILE A 229 -10.41 7.28 -21.79
CA ILE A 229 -10.34 7.53 -23.24
C ILE A 229 -11.74 7.83 -23.79
N GLN A 230 -11.91 9.05 -24.29
CA GLN A 230 -13.14 9.48 -24.94
C GLN A 230 -13.35 8.80 -26.30
N PRO A 231 -14.60 8.62 -26.77
CA PRO A 231 -14.89 7.97 -28.05
C PRO A 231 -14.12 8.55 -29.23
N GLU A 232 -13.91 9.87 -29.26
CA GLU A 232 -13.23 10.60 -30.34
C GLU A 232 -11.72 10.39 -30.34
N GLN A 233 -11.16 9.90 -29.23
CA GLN A 233 -9.73 9.64 -29.05
C GLN A 233 -9.36 8.20 -29.44
N ARG A 234 -10.35 7.31 -29.63
CA ARG A 234 -10.11 5.89 -29.93
C ARG A 234 -9.30 5.72 -31.23
N GLY A 235 -8.27 4.87 -31.17
CA GLY A 235 -7.32 4.66 -32.27
C GLY A 235 -6.24 5.75 -32.40
N ARG A 236 -6.34 6.86 -31.66
CA ARG A 236 -5.34 7.93 -31.65
C ARG A 236 -4.38 7.74 -30.48
N ILE A 237 -3.39 6.86 -30.66
CA ILE A 237 -2.46 6.41 -29.61
C ILE A 237 -1.92 7.56 -28.73
N LYS A 238 -1.48 8.67 -29.34
CA LYS A 238 -0.99 9.85 -28.58
C LYS A 238 -2.06 10.49 -27.69
N GLN A 239 -3.29 10.62 -28.18
CA GLN A 239 -4.40 11.19 -27.40
C GLN A 239 -4.85 10.23 -26.30
N MET A 240 -4.87 8.92 -26.61
CA MET A 240 -5.16 7.87 -25.62
C MET A 240 -4.13 7.86 -24.48
N ALA A 241 -2.84 7.97 -24.82
CA ALA A 241 -1.78 8.11 -23.82
C ALA A 241 -1.94 9.37 -22.98
N GLN A 242 -2.21 10.52 -23.60
CA GLN A 242 -2.44 11.75 -22.86
C GLN A 242 -3.63 11.66 -21.89
N ALA A 243 -4.71 10.98 -22.29
CA ALA A 243 -5.88 10.76 -21.43
C ALA A 243 -5.49 9.96 -20.16
N TRP A 244 -4.70 8.89 -20.31
CA TRP A 244 -4.19 8.11 -19.19
C TRP A 244 -3.18 8.88 -18.32
N LEU A 245 -2.29 9.65 -18.92
CA LEU A 245 -1.33 10.49 -18.17
C LEU A 245 -2.06 11.57 -17.36
N ASN A 246 -3.10 12.19 -17.90
CA ASN A 246 -3.92 13.16 -17.16
C ASN A 246 -4.67 12.47 -16.02
N TRP A 247 -5.34 11.36 -16.31
CA TRP A 247 -6.04 10.56 -15.31
C TRP A 247 -5.10 10.15 -14.16
N GLY A 248 -3.88 9.71 -14.46
CA GLY A 248 -2.90 9.34 -13.45
C GLY A 248 -2.56 10.50 -12.49
N ARG A 249 -2.35 11.71 -13.03
CA ARG A 249 -2.05 12.90 -12.23
C ARG A 249 -3.24 13.31 -11.36
N GLU A 250 -4.45 13.27 -11.92
CA GLU A 250 -5.69 13.55 -11.19
C GLU A 250 -5.95 12.57 -10.04
N HIS A 251 -5.47 11.33 -10.16
CA HIS A 251 -5.62 10.28 -9.14
C HIS A 251 -4.39 10.14 -8.22
N GLY A 252 -3.51 11.15 -8.21
CA GLY A 252 -2.39 11.27 -7.28
C GLY A 252 -1.19 10.36 -7.61
N TYR A 253 -1.15 9.71 -8.77
CA TYR A 253 0.02 8.94 -9.16
C TYR A 253 1.19 9.88 -9.50
N GLN A 254 2.39 9.46 -9.09
CA GLN A 254 3.66 10.11 -9.44
C GLN A 254 4.57 9.09 -10.10
N TRP A 255 5.19 9.46 -11.23
CA TRP A 255 6.05 8.56 -12.02
C TRP A 255 7.27 9.27 -12.62
N PHE A 256 7.65 10.41 -12.04
CA PHE A 256 8.88 11.12 -12.39
C PHE A 256 10.10 10.36 -11.85
N GLY A 257 11.16 10.30 -12.68
CA GLY A 257 12.32 9.41 -12.52
C GLY A 257 13.17 9.62 -11.28
#